data_AF-A0AAQ2J7Q8-F1
#
_entry.id   AF-A0AAQ2J7Q8-F1
#
_cell.length_a   1.000
_cell.length_b   1.000
_cell.length_c   1.000
_cell.angle_alpha   90.00
_cell.angle_beta   90.00
_cell.angle_gamma   90.00
#
_symmetry.space_group_name_H-M   'P 1'
#
loop_
_entity.id
_entity.type
_entity.pdbx_description
1 polymer ?
#
loop_
_entity_poly.entity_id
_entity_poly.type
_entity_poly.pdbx_seq_one_letter_code
_entity_poly.pdbx_strand_id
1 'polypeptide(L)'
;MGTLLTPARLEALQGCIERIVERLKPWSWLWPPMAFAAGLGSFFLVDRQQWLGAALALGLLFAWLLLLSESVIGRWLSHRGHPTLPKGVTAFIAQMIHQETLFFTLPFILVTTVWNSGQALFALLVIGMAVWSIIDPLYYKLAGRWRSLYFMFHAQCVFLVLLVILPIMVHLTTGQSMLLALVLTVLVALPSFWHLLKKRSLARWLGFFALTVLLAYGAWLGRVWVPPASLWMTSTALSPAFDTQQRAPQGSLTLTPEAIRSNGLYVYTAIRAPRGLSETIYHAWHHNGKALDTVALAINGGREQGYRAWSHKQNFPQDPSGEWRVDIMTDGGQRLGLIRFTVSEDVNAATVADGTVRASGLSALNLRRFIPGNGATQNDANQTE
;
A
#
# COMPACT_ATOMS: atom_id res chain seq x y z
N MET A 1 11.98 13.03 -39.59
CA MET A 1 11.00 13.35 -38.51
C MET A 1 10.19 14.64 -38.75
N GLY A 2 10.41 15.41 -39.84
CA GLY A 2 9.68 16.67 -40.09
C GLY A 2 8.29 16.57 -40.73
N THR A 3 7.83 15.37 -41.11
CA THR A 3 6.60 15.17 -41.90
C THR A 3 5.39 14.68 -41.08
N LEU A 4 5.56 14.38 -39.79
CA LEU A 4 4.49 13.80 -38.96
C LEU A 4 3.71 14.83 -38.12
N LEU A 5 4.29 16.01 -37.82
CA LEU A 5 3.72 17.02 -36.92
C LEU A 5 3.47 18.34 -37.65
N THR A 6 2.58 18.35 -38.64
CA THR A 6 2.13 19.62 -39.25
C THR A 6 1.13 20.33 -38.30
N PRO A 7 1.10 21.68 -38.29
CA PRO A 7 0.15 22.44 -37.45
C PRO A 7 -1.30 21.99 -37.62
N ALA A 8 -1.75 21.78 -38.86
CA ALA A 8 -3.10 21.32 -39.17
C ALA A 8 -3.43 19.93 -38.59
N ARG A 9 -2.46 19.01 -38.55
CA ARG A 9 -2.66 17.68 -37.92
C ARG A 9 -2.74 17.78 -36.40
N LEU A 10 -1.94 18.66 -35.79
CA LEU A 10 -1.98 18.93 -34.36
C LEU A 10 -3.31 19.56 -33.94
N GLU A 11 -3.83 20.52 -34.72
CA GLU A 11 -5.16 21.11 -34.50
C GLU A 11 -6.28 20.08 -34.65
N ALA A 12 -6.25 19.26 -35.70
CA ALA A 12 -7.22 18.19 -35.90
C ALA A 12 -7.20 17.17 -34.75
N LEU A 13 -6.01 16.82 -34.25
CA LEU A 13 -5.84 15.94 -33.09
C LEU A 13 -6.40 16.59 -31.81
N GLN A 14 -6.12 17.88 -31.58
CA GLN A 14 -6.64 18.63 -30.42
C GLN A 14 -8.16 18.70 -30.44
N GLY A 15 -8.76 19.07 -31.58
CA GLY A 15 -10.21 19.07 -31.74
C GLY A 15 -10.84 17.67 -31.66
N CYS A 16 -10.08 16.61 -31.94
CA CYS A 16 -10.52 15.23 -31.66
C CYS A 16 -10.54 14.95 -30.15
N ILE A 17 -9.46 15.28 -29.44
CA ILE A 17 -9.35 15.10 -27.99
C ILE A 17 -10.44 15.90 -27.25
N GLU A 18 -10.67 17.16 -27.62
CA GLU A 18 -11.72 18.01 -27.06
C GLU A 18 -13.10 17.36 -27.21
N ARG A 19 -13.46 16.92 -28.42
CA ARG A 19 -14.74 16.24 -28.68
C ARG A 19 -14.89 14.94 -27.88
N ILE A 20 -13.81 14.19 -27.70
CA ILE A 20 -13.82 12.98 -26.86
C ILE A 20 -14.09 13.36 -25.40
N VAL A 21 -13.40 14.37 -24.88
CA VAL A 21 -13.57 14.85 -23.50
C VAL A 21 -14.99 15.35 -23.25
N GLU A 22 -15.56 16.15 -24.17
CA GLU A 22 -16.94 16.62 -24.07
C GLU A 22 -17.95 15.46 -24.06
N ARG A 23 -17.71 14.41 -24.85
CA ARG A 23 -18.55 13.21 -24.87
C ARG A 23 -18.42 12.36 -23.60
N LEU A 24 -17.22 12.28 -23.02
CA LEU A 24 -16.95 11.47 -21.83
C LEU A 24 -17.36 12.18 -20.53
N LYS A 25 -17.34 13.52 -20.50
CA LYS A 25 -17.62 14.32 -19.31
C LYS A 25 -18.94 13.96 -18.60
N PRO A 26 -20.08 13.73 -19.28
CA PRO A 26 -21.32 13.30 -18.63
C PRO A 26 -21.24 11.94 -17.94
N TRP A 27 -20.31 11.08 -18.36
CA TRP A 27 -20.10 9.72 -17.84
C TRP A 27 -18.98 9.65 -16.80
N SER A 28 -18.36 10.79 -16.44
CA SER A 28 -17.25 10.86 -15.48
C SER A 28 -17.57 10.29 -14.11
N TRP A 29 -18.85 10.29 -13.69
CA TRP A 29 -19.28 9.68 -12.43
C TRP A 29 -19.10 8.16 -12.37
N LEU A 30 -19.01 7.47 -13.52
CA LEU A 30 -18.71 6.03 -13.59
C LEU A 30 -17.22 5.75 -13.39
N TRP A 31 -16.35 6.75 -13.57
CA TRP A 31 -14.90 6.55 -13.54
C TRP A 31 -14.37 6.11 -12.17
N PRO A 32 -14.73 6.75 -11.04
CA PRO A 32 -14.29 6.31 -9.72
C PRO A 32 -14.68 4.85 -9.37
N PRO A 33 -15.94 4.40 -9.51
CA PRO A 33 -16.28 3.01 -9.18
C PRO A 33 -15.62 2.01 -10.12
N MET A 34 -15.43 2.34 -11.41
CA MET A 34 -14.67 1.48 -12.34
C MET A 34 -13.20 1.37 -11.93
N ALA A 35 -12.55 2.49 -11.60
CA ALA A 35 -11.17 2.49 -11.12
C ALA A 35 -11.01 1.72 -9.80
N PHE A 36 -11.99 1.84 -8.89
CA PHE A 36 -12.03 1.06 -7.65
C PHE A 36 -12.20 -0.43 -7.92
N ALA A 37 -13.12 -0.81 -8.81
CA ALA A 37 -13.31 -2.19 -9.23
C ALA A 37 -12.06 -2.76 -9.93
N ALA A 38 -11.37 -1.96 -10.75
CA ALA A 38 -10.10 -2.34 -11.37
C ALA A 38 -8.99 -2.51 -10.33
N GLY A 39 -8.93 -1.63 -9.32
CA GLY A 39 -8.01 -1.76 -8.19
C GLY A 39 -8.27 -3.01 -7.36
N LEU A 40 -9.53 -3.27 -7.03
CA LEU A 40 -9.96 -4.47 -6.28
C LEU A 40 -9.69 -5.74 -7.09
N GLY A 41 -10.00 -5.70 -8.39
CA GLY A 41 -9.67 -6.74 -9.35
C GLY A 41 -8.16 -7.00 -9.35
N SER A 42 -7.34 -5.98 -9.56
CA SER A 42 -5.88 -6.09 -9.55
C SER A 42 -5.36 -6.68 -8.24
N PHE A 43 -5.85 -6.20 -7.09
CA PHE A 43 -5.49 -6.73 -5.77
C PHE A 43 -5.71 -8.25 -5.66
N PHE A 44 -6.85 -8.76 -6.15
CA PHE A 44 -7.14 -10.20 -6.10
C PHE A 44 -6.51 -11.01 -7.25
N LEU A 45 -6.38 -10.42 -8.43
CA LEU A 45 -5.88 -11.04 -9.67
C LEU A 45 -4.35 -11.02 -9.78
N VAL A 46 -3.64 -10.20 -9.01
CA VAL A 46 -2.16 -10.11 -9.05
C VAL A 46 -1.48 -11.49 -8.94
N ASP A 47 -2.09 -12.44 -8.22
CA ASP A 47 -1.56 -13.82 -8.13
C ASP A 47 -2.19 -14.80 -9.14
N ARG A 48 -3.39 -14.52 -9.69
CA ARG A 48 -4.11 -15.42 -10.61
C ARG A 48 -3.84 -15.14 -12.09
N GLN A 49 -3.68 -13.87 -12.47
CA GLN A 49 -3.45 -13.42 -13.85
C GLN A 49 -2.48 -12.22 -13.83
N GLN A 50 -1.19 -12.51 -13.66
CA GLN A 50 -0.14 -11.52 -13.50
C GLN A 50 -0.12 -10.46 -14.61
N TRP A 51 -0.42 -10.87 -15.84
CA TRP A 51 -0.41 -9.99 -17.01
C TRP A 51 -1.47 -8.89 -16.95
N LEU A 52 -2.65 -9.15 -16.35
CA LEU A 52 -3.74 -8.18 -16.29
C LEU A 52 -3.43 -7.09 -15.24
N GLY A 53 -2.98 -7.51 -14.05
CA GLY A 53 -2.51 -6.57 -13.03
C GLY A 53 -1.32 -5.74 -13.53
N ALA A 54 -0.40 -6.38 -14.26
CA ALA A 54 0.72 -5.70 -14.92
C ALA A 54 0.28 -4.70 -15.98
N ALA A 55 -0.67 -5.07 -16.84
CA ALA A 55 -1.18 -4.19 -17.89
C ALA A 55 -1.89 -2.96 -17.31
N LEU A 56 -2.70 -3.13 -16.26
CA LEU A 56 -3.35 -2.02 -15.55
C LEU A 56 -2.32 -1.11 -14.88
N ALA A 57 -1.32 -1.68 -14.19
CA ALA A 57 -0.22 -0.92 -13.60
C ALA A 57 0.58 -0.15 -14.68
N LEU A 58 0.88 -0.78 -15.81
CA LEU A 58 1.61 -0.16 -16.92
C LEU A 58 0.79 0.96 -17.57
N GLY A 59 -0.51 0.76 -17.75
CA GLY A 59 -1.43 1.79 -18.23
C GLY A 59 -1.45 3.01 -17.31
N LEU A 60 -1.53 2.78 -16.00
CA LEU A 60 -1.47 3.83 -15.00
C LEU A 60 -0.10 4.55 -15.01
N LEU A 61 1.01 3.82 -15.08
CA LEU A 61 2.35 4.40 -15.18
C LEU A 61 2.51 5.25 -16.44
N PHE A 62 1.96 4.79 -17.57
CA PHE A 62 1.96 5.52 -18.82
C PHE A 62 1.11 6.80 -18.75
N ALA A 63 -0.08 6.72 -18.15
CA ALA A 63 -0.92 7.90 -17.91
C ALA A 63 -0.19 8.95 -17.05
N TRP A 64 0.54 8.51 -16.02
CA TRP A 64 1.38 9.37 -15.20
C TRP A 64 2.55 9.98 -15.96
N LEU A 65 3.25 9.21 -16.79
CA LEU A 65 4.32 9.72 -17.64
C LEU A 65 3.79 10.84 -18.55
N LEU A 66 2.63 10.62 -19.19
CA LEU A 66 1.97 11.62 -20.02
C LEU A 66 1.61 12.86 -19.20
N LEU A 67 0.98 12.69 -18.04
CA LEU A 67 0.57 13.80 -17.18
C LEU A 67 1.75 14.64 -16.69
N LEU A 68 2.85 14.00 -16.28
CA LEU A 68 4.08 14.70 -15.87
C LEU A 68 4.76 15.41 -17.05
N SER A 69 4.68 14.82 -18.25
CA SER A 69 5.23 15.40 -19.48
C SER A 69 4.39 16.54 -20.06
N GLU A 70 3.12 16.69 -19.66
CA GLU A 70 2.16 17.66 -20.21
C GLU A 70 2.71 19.08 -20.26
N SER A 71 3.25 19.57 -19.14
CA SER A 71 3.80 20.92 -19.05
C SER A 71 5.08 21.14 -19.87
N VAL A 72 5.82 20.08 -20.16
CA VAL A 72 7.03 20.13 -21.00
C VAL A 72 6.63 20.10 -22.46
N ILE A 73 5.72 19.21 -22.85
CA ILE A 73 5.16 19.12 -24.20
C ILE A 73 4.46 20.41 -24.58
N GLY A 74 3.61 20.96 -23.70
CA GLY A 74 2.90 22.22 -23.94
C GLY A 74 3.85 23.39 -24.16
N ARG A 75 4.91 23.51 -23.35
CA ARG A 75 5.95 24.53 -23.56
C ARG A 75 6.69 24.31 -24.88
N TRP A 76 7.07 23.07 -25.20
CA TRP A 76 7.78 22.77 -26.44
C TRP A 76 6.93 23.08 -27.68
N LEU A 77 5.63 22.76 -27.66
CA LEU A 77 4.68 23.10 -28.72
C LEU A 77 4.53 24.61 -28.85
N SER A 78 4.35 25.33 -27.73
CA SER A 78 4.17 26.79 -27.76
C SER A 78 5.41 27.51 -28.29
N HIS A 79 6.63 27.04 -27.94
CA HIS A 79 7.87 27.61 -28.47
C HIS A 79 8.04 27.39 -29.98
N ARG A 80 7.39 26.37 -30.54
CA ARG A 80 7.35 26.10 -31.98
C ARG A 80 6.16 26.73 -32.69
N GLY A 81 5.36 27.55 -32.00
CA GLY A 81 4.17 28.20 -32.56
C GLY A 81 2.98 27.26 -32.80
N HIS A 82 3.01 26.06 -32.22
CA HIS A 82 1.89 25.13 -32.30
C HIS A 82 0.85 25.43 -31.20
N PRO A 83 -0.44 25.16 -31.46
CA PRO A 83 -1.47 25.31 -30.44
C PRO A 83 -1.27 24.30 -29.31
N THR A 84 -1.78 24.63 -28.13
CA THR A 84 -1.73 23.80 -26.91
C THR A 84 -3.12 23.43 -26.46
N LEU A 85 -3.28 22.27 -25.80
CA LEU A 85 -4.57 21.84 -25.26
C LEU A 85 -5.19 22.90 -24.34
N PRO A 86 -6.51 23.10 -24.39
CA PRO A 86 -7.21 24.01 -23.48
C PRO A 86 -7.00 23.58 -22.03
N LYS A 87 -6.87 24.57 -21.14
CA LYS A 87 -6.67 24.33 -19.69
C LYS A 87 -7.76 23.46 -19.07
N GLY A 88 -9.01 23.59 -19.53
CA GLY A 88 -10.13 22.78 -19.07
C GLY A 88 -9.97 21.30 -19.39
N VAL A 89 -9.50 20.99 -20.61
CA VAL A 89 -9.22 19.62 -21.07
C VAL A 89 -8.07 19.02 -20.26
N THR A 90 -6.97 19.75 -20.10
CA THR A 90 -5.84 19.29 -19.27
C THR A 90 -6.28 19.01 -17.84
N ALA A 91 -7.04 19.93 -17.23
CA ALA A 91 -7.48 19.77 -15.85
C ALA A 91 -8.43 18.57 -15.66
N PHE A 92 -9.31 18.34 -16.64
CA PHE A 92 -10.18 17.16 -16.67
C PHE A 92 -9.36 15.85 -16.79
N ILE A 93 -8.42 15.77 -17.73
CA ILE A 93 -7.56 14.60 -17.90
C ILE A 93 -6.75 14.34 -16.61
N ALA A 94 -6.17 15.39 -16.03
CA ALA A 94 -5.46 15.29 -14.76
C ALA A 94 -6.36 14.78 -13.63
N GLN A 95 -7.61 15.25 -13.56
CA GLN A 95 -8.60 14.78 -12.59
C GLN A 95 -8.88 13.29 -12.77
N MET A 96 -9.08 12.83 -14.01
CA MET A 96 -9.34 11.42 -14.29
C MET A 96 -8.16 10.53 -13.90
N ILE A 97 -6.92 10.94 -14.17
CA ILE A 97 -5.71 10.18 -13.78
C ILE A 97 -5.53 10.18 -12.25
N HIS A 98 -5.82 11.29 -11.57
CA HIS A 98 -5.80 11.34 -10.11
C HIS A 98 -6.88 10.43 -9.49
N GLN A 99 -8.11 10.48 -10.00
CA GLN A 99 -9.19 9.60 -9.57
C GLN A 99 -8.83 8.14 -9.82
N GLU A 100 -8.35 7.82 -11.01
CA GLU A 100 -7.88 6.48 -11.36
C GLU A 100 -6.84 6.00 -10.34
N THR A 101 -5.83 6.81 -10.04
CA THR A 101 -4.79 6.49 -9.07
C THR A 101 -5.35 6.26 -7.66
N LEU A 102 -6.16 7.19 -7.17
CA LEU A 102 -6.70 7.15 -5.81
C LEU A 102 -7.62 5.94 -5.64
N PHE A 103 -8.55 5.72 -6.57
CA PHE A 103 -9.50 4.62 -6.48
C PHE A 103 -8.85 3.26 -6.80
N PHE A 104 -7.87 3.20 -7.70
CA PHE A 104 -7.11 1.98 -7.98
C PHE A 104 -6.29 1.53 -6.77
N THR A 105 -5.61 2.47 -6.09
CA THR A 105 -4.75 2.16 -4.94
C THR A 105 -5.53 2.00 -3.63
N LEU A 106 -6.72 2.60 -3.51
CA LEU A 106 -7.51 2.59 -2.29
C LEU A 106 -7.78 1.19 -1.71
N PRO A 107 -8.19 0.15 -2.50
CA PRO A 107 -8.33 -1.21 -2.00
C PRO A 107 -7.07 -1.75 -1.31
N PHE A 108 -5.89 -1.53 -1.91
CA PHE A 108 -4.61 -1.96 -1.34
C PHE A 108 -4.39 -1.30 0.02
N ILE A 109 -4.61 0.01 0.11
CA ILE A 109 -4.45 0.77 1.36
C ILE A 109 -5.44 0.28 2.42
N LEU A 110 -6.74 0.17 2.10
CA LEU A 110 -7.76 -0.23 3.07
C LEU A 110 -7.52 -1.63 3.65
N VAL A 111 -7.10 -2.57 2.80
CA VAL A 111 -6.86 -3.95 3.17
C VAL A 111 -5.63 -4.12 4.05
N THR A 112 -4.55 -3.40 3.72
CA THR A 112 -3.26 -3.53 4.39
C THR A 112 -3.13 -2.62 5.61
N THR A 113 -4.13 -1.77 5.86
CA THR A 113 -4.15 -0.86 7.02
C THR A 113 -4.45 -1.62 8.31
N VAL A 114 -3.54 -1.48 9.27
CA VAL A 114 -3.78 -1.85 10.66
C VAL A 114 -4.50 -0.68 11.37
N TRP A 115 -5.81 -0.77 11.46
CA TRP A 115 -6.71 0.32 11.88
C TRP A 115 -6.52 0.81 13.32
N ASN A 116 -5.92 0.02 14.20
CA ASN A 116 -5.57 0.42 15.57
C ASN A 116 -4.14 1.00 15.68
N SER A 117 -3.67 1.66 14.62
CA SER A 117 -2.35 2.27 14.54
C SER A 117 -2.38 3.61 13.80
N GLY A 118 -1.24 4.31 13.74
CA GLY A 118 -1.10 5.54 12.94
C GLY A 118 -1.40 5.35 11.45
N GLN A 119 -1.42 4.11 10.94
CA GLN A 119 -1.82 3.81 9.57
C GLN A 119 -3.25 4.22 9.24
N ALA A 120 -4.14 4.22 10.23
CA ALA A 120 -5.51 4.69 10.04
C ALA A 120 -5.55 6.16 9.57
N LEU A 121 -4.65 7.01 10.08
CA LEU A 121 -4.58 8.41 9.67
C LEU A 121 -4.19 8.55 8.19
N PHE A 122 -3.21 7.76 7.74
CA PHE A 122 -2.82 7.73 6.34
C PHE A 122 -3.96 7.22 5.45
N ALA A 123 -4.64 6.13 5.83
CA ALA A 123 -5.77 5.59 5.08
C ALA A 123 -6.92 6.61 4.98
N LEU A 124 -7.26 7.29 6.08
CA LEU A 124 -8.27 8.34 6.10
C LEU A 124 -7.87 9.55 5.23
N LEU A 125 -6.60 9.92 5.17
CA LEU A 125 -6.10 10.94 4.25
C LEU A 125 -6.35 10.52 2.79
N VAL A 126 -6.02 9.28 2.42
CA VAL A 126 -6.24 8.76 1.06
C VAL A 126 -7.74 8.73 0.72
N ILE A 127 -8.60 8.28 1.65
CA ILE A 127 -10.06 8.34 1.49
C ILE A 127 -10.52 9.79 1.27
N GLY A 128 -10.05 10.72 2.09
CA GLY A 128 -10.37 12.14 1.99
C GLY A 128 -9.97 12.72 0.64
N MET A 129 -8.77 12.39 0.14
CA MET A 129 -8.30 12.77 -1.19
C MET A 129 -9.17 12.18 -2.31
N ALA A 130 -9.53 10.90 -2.20
CA ALA A 130 -10.39 10.21 -3.16
C ALA A 130 -11.77 10.89 -3.25
N VAL A 131 -12.42 11.17 -2.11
CA VAL A 131 -13.69 11.91 -2.06
C VAL A 131 -13.52 13.32 -2.64
N TRP A 132 -12.46 14.04 -2.26
CA TRP A 132 -12.19 15.38 -2.77
C TRP A 132 -12.03 15.42 -4.29
N SER A 133 -11.44 14.36 -4.87
CA SER A 133 -11.20 14.27 -6.31
C SER A 133 -12.47 14.13 -7.15
N ILE A 134 -13.58 13.64 -6.57
CA ILE A 134 -14.88 13.50 -7.25
C ILE A 134 -15.67 14.81 -7.23
N ILE A 135 -15.41 15.68 -6.25
CA ILE A 135 -16.17 16.92 -6.08
C ILE A 135 -15.56 18.01 -6.97
N ASP A 136 -16.06 18.12 -8.21
CA ASP A 136 -15.58 19.05 -9.23
C ASP A 136 -15.28 20.47 -8.71
N PRO A 137 -16.21 21.18 -8.02
CA PRO A 137 -15.92 22.53 -7.54
C PRO A 137 -14.72 22.60 -6.60
N LEU A 138 -14.52 21.57 -5.77
CA LEU A 138 -13.40 21.50 -4.84
C LEU A 138 -12.08 21.18 -5.56
N TYR A 139 -12.12 20.25 -6.51
CA TYR A 139 -10.95 19.86 -7.30
C TYR A 139 -10.46 21.02 -8.19
N TYR A 140 -11.35 21.68 -8.93
CA TYR A 140 -10.96 22.82 -9.79
C TYR A 140 -10.52 24.04 -8.97
N LYS A 141 -11.12 24.27 -7.79
CA LYS A 141 -10.65 25.31 -6.86
C LYS A 141 -9.25 25.02 -6.35
N LEU A 142 -8.94 23.76 -6.03
CA LEU A 142 -7.60 23.31 -5.65
C LEU A 142 -6.61 23.56 -6.80
N ALA A 143 -6.92 23.11 -8.01
CA ALA A 143 -6.05 23.25 -9.19
C ALA A 143 -5.77 24.71 -9.59
N GLY A 144 -6.77 25.59 -9.44
CA GLY A 144 -6.69 27.00 -9.81
C GLY A 144 -6.12 27.89 -8.70
N ARG A 145 -6.79 27.96 -7.54
CA ARG A 145 -6.49 28.93 -6.47
C ARG A 145 -5.35 28.47 -5.56
N TRP A 146 -5.28 27.17 -5.26
CA TRP A 146 -4.34 26.60 -4.28
C TRP A 146 -3.27 25.75 -4.95
N ARG A 147 -2.57 26.34 -5.92
CA ARG A 147 -1.69 25.62 -6.83
C ARG A 147 -0.58 24.81 -6.14
N SER A 148 -0.01 25.29 -5.03
CA SER A 148 0.96 24.52 -4.26
C SER A 148 0.34 23.26 -3.64
N LEU A 149 -0.87 23.38 -3.08
CA LEU A 149 -1.59 22.23 -2.51
C LEU A 149 -2.02 21.24 -3.60
N TYR A 150 -2.35 21.73 -4.80
CA TYR A 150 -2.60 20.87 -5.98
C TYR A 150 -1.37 20.04 -6.35
N PHE A 151 -0.16 20.63 -6.35
CA PHE A 151 1.06 19.87 -6.63
C PHE A 151 1.43 18.91 -5.49
N MET A 152 1.13 19.24 -4.22
CA MET A 152 1.24 18.28 -3.12
C MET A 152 0.27 17.11 -3.28
N PHE A 153 -0.98 17.37 -3.65
CA PHE A 153 -1.97 16.35 -3.97
C PHE A 153 -1.48 15.45 -5.12
N HIS A 154 -0.95 16.06 -6.18
CA HIS A 154 -0.36 15.35 -7.31
C HIS A 154 0.84 14.47 -6.90
N ALA A 155 1.77 15.01 -6.11
CA ALA A 155 2.93 14.28 -5.60
C ALA A 155 2.53 13.12 -4.67
N GLN A 156 1.44 13.28 -3.91
CA GLN A 156 0.86 12.22 -3.08
C GLN A 156 0.22 11.12 -3.92
N CYS A 157 -0.40 11.44 -5.07
CA CYS A 157 -0.87 10.40 -5.99
C CYS A 157 0.31 9.65 -6.63
N VAL A 158 1.41 10.34 -6.99
CA VAL A 158 2.67 9.68 -7.43
C VAL A 158 3.21 8.75 -6.35
N PHE A 159 3.18 9.18 -5.09
CA PHE A 159 3.60 8.34 -3.97
C PHE A 159 2.80 7.04 -3.92
N LEU A 160 1.47 7.13 -3.93
CA LEU A 160 0.55 5.99 -3.82
C LEU A 160 0.72 5.00 -4.97
N VAL A 161 0.82 5.48 -6.21
CA VAL A 161 0.99 4.59 -7.36
C VAL A 161 2.32 3.85 -7.29
N LEU A 162 3.40 4.51 -6.86
CA LEU A 162 4.71 3.86 -6.75
C LEU A 162 4.75 2.80 -5.66
N LEU A 163 4.06 3.02 -4.53
CA LEU A 163 3.95 2.00 -3.46
C LEU A 163 3.30 0.69 -3.93
N VAL A 164 2.44 0.75 -4.94
CA VAL A 164 1.76 -0.43 -5.50
C VAL A 164 2.53 -0.99 -6.69
N ILE A 165 2.96 -0.14 -7.63
CA ILE A 165 3.59 -0.60 -8.88
C ILE A 165 4.98 -1.21 -8.62
N LEU A 166 5.82 -0.60 -7.77
CA LEU A 166 7.21 -1.02 -7.63
C LEU A 166 7.36 -2.45 -7.07
N PRO A 167 6.64 -2.86 -6.00
CA PRO A 167 6.73 -4.23 -5.52
C PRO A 167 6.17 -5.26 -6.50
N ILE A 168 5.14 -4.89 -7.27
CA ILE A 168 4.43 -5.83 -8.17
C ILE A 168 5.18 -5.99 -9.50
N MET A 169 5.67 -4.91 -10.10
CA MET A 169 6.28 -4.91 -11.44
C MET A 169 7.79 -5.07 -11.43
N VAL A 170 8.46 -4.47 -10.43
CA VAL A 170 9.92 -4.42 -10.35
C VAL A 170 10.45 -5.36 -9.25
N HIS A 171 9.55 -5.97 -8.47
CA HIS A 171 9.87 -6.87 -7.36
C HIS A 171 10.78 -6.24 -6.29
N LEU A 172 10.68 -4.91 -6.14
CA LEU A 172 11.38 -4.19 -5.08
C LEU A 172 10.74 -4.50 -3.72
N THR A 173 11.55 -4.61 -2.67
CA THR A 173 11.02 -4.78 -1.31
C THR A 173 10.15 -3.61 -0.91
N THR A 174 9.34 -3.78 0.13
CA THR A 174 8.47 -2.71 0.64
C THR A 174 9.30 -1.49 1.06
N GLY A 175 10.45 -1.73 1.71
CA GLY A 175 11.38 -0.67 2.11
C GLY A 175 12.03 0.05 0.91
N GLN A 176 12.47 -0.69 -0.11
CA GLN A 176 13.04 -0.12 -1.33
C GLN A 176 12.01 0.71 -2.11
N SER A 177 10.79 0.17 -2.23
CA SER A 177 9.67 0.84 -2.89
C SER A 177 9.28 2.12 -2.15
N MET A 178 9.25 2.08 -0.82
CA MET A 178 9.01 3.25 0.04
C MET A 178 10.07 4.34 -0.20
N LEU A 179 11.35 3.98 -0.16
CA LEU A 179 12.45 4.92 -0.37
C LEU A 179 12.36 5.58 -1.74
N LEU A 180 12.19 4.78 -2.80
CA LEU A 180 12.10 5.29 -4.17
C LEU A 180 10.85 6.16 -4.36
N ALA A 181 9.70 5.75 -3.80
CA ALA A 181 8.48 6.54 -3.82
C ALA A 181 8.67 7.89 -3.13
N LEU A 182 9.29 7.92 -1.94
CA LEU A 182 9.59 9.18 -1.23
C LEU A 182 10.49 10.11 -2.05
N VAL A 183 11.57 9.58 -2.64
CA VAL A 183 12.48 10.37 -3.49
C VAL A 183 11.74 10.98 -4.68
N LEU A 184 10.99 10.15 -5.42
CA LEU A 184 10.25 10.61 -6.60
C LEU A 184 9.13 11.59 -6.24
N THR A 185 8.44 11.38 -5.13
CA THR A 185 7.42 12.31 -4.60
C THR A 185 8.04 13.65 -4.23
N VAL A 186 9.20 13.67 -3.57
CA VAL A 186 9.91 14.93 -3.28
C VAL A 186 10.24 15.65 -4.58
N LEU A 187 10.81 14.96 -5.58
CA LEU A 187 11.14 15.53 -6.88
C LEU A 187 9.91 16.13 -7.59
N VAL A 188 8.78 15.42 -7.57
CA VAL A 188 7.51 15.90 -8.14
C VAL A 188 6.90 17.04 -7.33
N ALA A 189 7.17 17.12 -6.03
CA ALA A 189 6.69 18.20 -5.17
C ALA A 189 7.52 19.49 -5.25
N LEU A 190 8.79 19.44 -5.70
CA LEU A 190 9.68 20.62 -5.80
C LEU A 190 9.06 21.83 -6.54
N PRO A 191 8.34 21.66 -7.67
CA PRO A 191 7.69 22.77 -8.37
C PRO A 191 6.72 23.58 -7.50
N SER A 192 6.08 22.95 -6.49
CA SER A 192 5.16 23.60 -5.54
C SER A 192 5.82 24.78 -4.82
N PHE A 193 7.13 24.66 -4.56
CA PHE A 193 7.91 25.59 -3.75
C PHE A 193 8.80 26.51 -4.62
N TRP A 194 8.76 26.37 -5.94
CA TRP A 194 9.58 27.17 -6.87
C TRP A 194 9.36 28.68 -6.74
N HIS A 195 8.16 29.09 -6.36
CA HIS A 195 7.82 30.50 -6.13
C HIS A 195 8.67 31.15 -5.01
N LEU A 196 9.17 30.36 -4.05
CA LEU A 196 10.07 30.81 -2.99
C LEU A 196 11.45 31.23 -3.53
N LEU A 197 11.87 30.64 -4.66
CA LEU A 197 13.17 30.86 -5.32
C LEU A 197 13.17 32.02 -6.33
N LYS A 198 12.05 32.74 -6.53
CA LYS A 198 11.92 33.79 -7.57
C LYS A 198 12.95 34.93 -7.48
N LYS A 199 13.48 35.24 -6.28
CA LYS A 199 14.64 36.14 -6.15
C LYS A 199 15.88 35.28 -5.95
N ARG A 200 16.86 35.39 -6.86
CA ARG A 200 18.10 34.59 -6.88
C ARG A 200 19.06 35.00 -5.76
N SER A 201 18.69 34.74 -4.51
CA SER A 201 19.55 34.92 -3.33
C SER A 201 20.04 33.54 -2.85
N LEU A 202 21.33 33.45 -2.52
CA LEU A 202 21.95 32.23 -1.99
C LEU A 202 21.24 31.75 -0.71
N ALA A 203 20.82 32.67 0.18
CA ALA A 203 20.08 32.32 1.39
C ALA A 203 18.74 31.62 1.09
N ARG A 204 18.05 31.98 0.00
CA ARG A 204 16.79 31.33 -0.40
C ARG A 204 17.01 29.95 -1.00
N TRP A 205 18.11 29.77 -1.72
CA TRP A 205 18.52 28.45 -2.20
C TRP A 205 18.87 27.51 -1.03
N LEU A 206 19.64 28.00 -0.05
CA LEU A 206 19.92 27.24 1.17
C LEU A 206 18.65 26.93 1.96
N GLY A 207 17.76 27.92 2.14
CA GLY A 207 16.49 27.72 2.82
C GLY A 207 15.56 26.73 2.11
N PHE A 208 15.50 26.77 0.77
CA PHE A 208 14.76 25.80 -0.02
C PHE A 208 15.32 24.39 0.13
N PHE A 209 16.64 24.21 0.03
CA PHE A 209 17.28 22.91 0.22
C PHE A 209 17.05 22.38 1.64
N ALA A 210 17.19 23.24 2.65
CA ALA A 210 16.89 22.90 4.04
C ALA A 210 15.43 22.46 4.22
N LEU A 211 14.48 23.17 3.61
CA LEU A 211 13.07 22.79 3.62
C LEU A 211 12.84 21.44 2.92
N THR A 212 13.46 21.21 1.77
CA THR A 212 13.36 19.92 1.05
C THR A 212 13.89 18.77 1.91
N VAL A 213 15.05 18.94 2.56
CA VAL A 213 15.62 17.95 3.48
C VAL A 213 14.70 17.72 4.68
N LEU A 214 14.14 18.79 5.25
CA LEU A 214 13.22 18.69 6.38
C LEU A 214 11.92 17.95 6.01
N LEU A 215 11.35 18.24 4.83
CA LEU A 215 10.17 17.54 4.34
C LEU A 215 10.48 16.08 4.01
N ALA A 216 11.62 15.79 3.37
CA ALA A 216 12.05 14.43 3.09
C ALA A 216 12.28 13.63 4.37
N TYR A 217 12.92 14.24 5.37
CA TYR A 217 13.12 13.64 6.69
C TYR A 217 11.80 13.41 7.42
N GLY A 218 10.89 14.39 7.40
CA GLY A 218 9.54 14.26 7.96
C GLY A 218 8.75 13.13 7.31
N ALA A 219 8.81 13.01 5.98
CA ALA A 219 8.17 11.94 5.24
C ALA A 219 8.80 10.56 5.55
N TRP A 220 10.13 10.50 5.70
CA TRP A 220 10.83 9.30 6.13
C TRP A 220 10.42 8.86 7.55
N LEU A 221 10.28 9.78 8.49
CA LEU A 221 9.76 9.49 9.83
C LEU A 221 8.30 9.01 9.78
N GLY A 222 7.48 9.63 8.93
CA GLY A 222 6.08 9.26 8.71
C GLY A 222 5.86 7.90 8.03
N ARG A 223 6.90 7.27 7.48
CA ARG A 223 6.80 5.98 6.74
C ARG A 223 6.10 4.88 7.53
N VAL A 224 6.23 4.87 8.85
CA VAL A 224 5.63 3.85 9.74
C VAL A 224 4.09 3.93 9.76
N TRP A 225 3.53 5.09 9.39
CA TRP A 225 2.08 5.28 9.21
C TRP A 225 1.61 4.92 7.80
N VAL A 226 2.51 4.59 6.88
CA VAL A 226 2.08 4.13 5.55
C VAL A 226 1.86 2.62 5.65
N PRO A 227 0.68 2.09 5.28
CA PRO A 227 0.49 0.65 5.26
C PRO A 227 1.30 0.02 4.12
N PRO A 228 1.80 -1.21 4.29
CA PRO A 228 2.59 -1.90 3.27
C PRO A 228 1.67 -2.44 2.16
N ALA A 229 1.41 -1.61 1.15
CA ALA A 229 0.34 -1.81 0.16
C ALA A 229 0.34 -3.17 -0.57
N SER A 230 1.48 -3.84 -0.67
CA SER A 230 1.62 -5.15 -1.32
C SER A 230 1.62 -6.35 -0.36
N LEU A 231 1.65 -6.14 0.95
CA LEU A 231 1.81 -7.22 1.93
C LEU A 231 0.65 -7.24 2.93
N TRP A 232 0.08 -8.42 3.17
CA TRP A 232 -0.92 -8.57 4.22
C TRP A 232 -0.88 -9.94 4.86
N MET A 233 -1.32 -10.00 6.10
CA MET A 233 -1.43 -11.23 6.86
C MET A 233 -2.76 -11.94 6.55
N THR A 234 -2.70 -13.22 6.22
CA THR A 234 -3.88 -14.05 5.91
C THR A 234 -4.31 -14.90 7.10
N SER A 235 -3.36 -15.35 7.93
CA SER A 235 -3.67 -16.11 9.13
C SER A 235 -2.57 -16.06 10.19
N THR A 236 -2.95 -16.40 11.43
CA THR A 236 -2.07 -16.40 12.60
C THR A 236 -2.40 -17.55 13.54
N ALA A 237 -1.43 -18.02 14.31
CA ALA A 237 -1.65 -18.93 15.43
C ALA A 237 -0.59 -18.74 16.53
N LEU A 238 -0.96 -19.13 17.75
CA LEU A 238 -0.04 -19.38 18.86
C LEU A 238 -0.08 -20.86 19.18
N SER A 239 1.08 -21.49 19.35
CA SER A 239 1.13 -22.92 19.66
C SER A 239 2.32 -23.29 20.55
N PRO A 240 2.18 -24.33 21.40
CA PRO A 240 3.29 -24.87 22.17
C PRO A 240 4.24 -25.72 21.32
N ALA A 241 3.75 -26.31 20.23
CA ALA A 241 4.52 -27.16 19.34
C ALA A 241 4.32 -26.76 17.87
N PHE A 242 5.23 -27.24 17.01
CA PHE A 242 5.20 -26.95 15.59
C PHE A 242 5.72 -28.15 14.79
N ASP A 243 4.93 -28.60 13.81
CA ASP A 243 5.35 -29.61 12.85
C ASP A 243 6.09 -28.94 11.70
N THR A 244 7.40 -29.18 11.64
CA THR A 244 8.29 -28.57 10.65
C THR A 244 8.11 -29.16 9.25
N GLN A 245 7.67 -30.42 9.14
CA GLN A 245 7.42 -31.07 7.84
C GLN A 245 6.14 -30.53 7.21
N GLN A 246 5.05 -30.48 7.99
CA GLN A 246 3.76 -29.94 7.54
C GLN A 246 3.71 -28.41 7.56
N ARG A 247 4.68 -27.77 8.23
CA ARG A 247 4.75 -26.33 8.48
C ARG A 247 3.45 -25.83 9.12
N ALA A 248 3.07 -26.49 10.21
CA ALA A 248 1.79 -26.31 10.87
C ALA A 248 1.95 -26.21 12.40
N PRO A 249 1.25 -25.27 13.05
CA PRO A 249 1.17 -25.20 14.51
C PRO A 249 0.38 -26.40 15.08
N GLN A 250 0.77 -26.89 16.26
CA GLN A 250 0.17 -28.06 16.90
C GLN A 250 0.14 -27.95 18.42
N GLY A 251 -0.72 -28.76 19.04
CA GLY A 251 -0.87 -28.87 20.49
C GLY A 251 -1.71 -27.75 21.09
N SER A 252 -1.97 -27.85 22.39
CA SER A 252 -2.70 -26.86 23.16
C SER A 252 -2.05 -26.64 24.51
N LEU A 253 -1.87 -25.39 24.91
CA LEU A 253 -1.23 -25.00 26.16
C LEU A 253 -1.88 -23.73 26.72
N THR A 254 -2.36 -23.79 27.96
CA THR A 254 -2.72 -22.59 28.72
C THR A 254 -1.44 -21.87 29.14
N LEU A 255 -1.34 -20.59 28.81
CA LEU A 255 -0.13 -19.80 29.02
C LEU A 255 0.01 -19.35 30.48
N THR A 256 0.37 -20.27 31.37
CA THR A 256 0.83 -19.94 32.73
C THR A 256 2.32 -19.57 32.74
N PRO A 257 2.81 -18.85 33.75
CA PRO A 257 4.22 -18.50 33.86
C PRO A 257 5.16 -19.69 33.78
N GLU A 258 4.80 -20.81 34.43
CA GLU A 258 5.60 -22.02 34.40
C GLU A 258 5.54 -22.73 33.04
N ALA A 259 4.34 -22.84 32.47
CA ALA A 259 4.12 -23.49 31.19
C ALA A 259 4.92 -22.83 30.06
N ILE A 260 4.90 -21.50 29.98
CA ILE A 260 5.56 -20.76 28.90
C ILE A 260 7.09 -20.76 29.03
N ARG A 261 7.64 -20.75 30.25
CA ARG A 261 9.10 -20.87 30.48
C ARG A 261 9.62 -22.26 30.10
N SER A 262 8.85 -23.30 30.41
CA SER A 262 9.27 -24.68 30.18
C SER A 262 9.11 -25.13 28.72
N ASN A 263 8.05 -24.69 28.04
CA ASN A 263 7.74 -25.15 26.67
C ASN A 263 8.17 -24.16 25.58
N GLY A 264 8.32 -22.87 25.94
CA GLY A 264 8.41 -21.82 24.95
C GLY A 264 7.06 -21.53 24.27
N LEU A 265 7.09 -20.71 23.22
CA LEU A 265 5.90 -20.37 22.44
C LEU A 265 6.25 -20.15 20.97
N TYR A 266 5.53 -20.83 20.08
CA TYR A 266 5.56 -20.57 18.65
C TYR A 266 4.55 -19.50 18.27
N VAL A 267 4.99 -18.60 17.40
CA VAL A 267 4.12 -17.67 16.69
C VAL A 267 4.16 -18.03 15.23
N TYR A 268 3.00 -18.40 14.69
CA TYR A 268 2.80 -18.69 13.28
C TYR A 268 2.10 -17.53 12.60
N THR A 269 2.58 -17.15 11.42
CA THR A 269 1.97 -16.16 10.54
C THR A 269 1.99 -16.66 9.10
N ALA A 270 0.91 -16.39 8.37
CA ALA A 270 0.88 -16.55 6.93
C ALA A 270 0.79 -15.15 6.29
N ILE A 271 1.78 -14.81 5.47
CA ILE A 271 1.89 -13.48 4.86
C ILE A 271 1.77 -13.59 3.35
N ARG A 272 0.77 -12.95 2.78
CA ARG A 272 0.62 -12.87 1.32
C ARG A 272 1.47 -11.72 0.77
N ALA A 273 2.18 -12.04 -0.30
CA ALA A 273 3.10 -11.17 -1.02
C ALA A 273 3.05 -11.48 -2.52
N PRO A 274 3.23 -10.48 -3.41
CA PRO A 274 3.30 -10.68 -4.85
C PRO A 274 4.37 -11.70 -5.22
N ARG A 275 4.10 -12.52 -6.24
CA ARG A 275 5.09 -13.44 -6.79
C ARG A 275 6.37 -12.70 -7.17
N GLY A 276 7.52 -13.30 -6.87
CA GLY A 276 8.84 -12.71 -7.16
C GLY A 276 9.33 -11.71 -6.11
N LEU A 277 8.45 -11.24 -5.22
CA LEU A 277 8.86 -10.43 -4.07
C LEU A 277 9.52 -11.31 -3.01
N SER A 278 10.74 -10.93 -2.61
CA SER A 278 11.42 -11.47 -1.43
C SER A 278 11.49 -10.37 -0.38
N GLU A 279 11.04 -10.64 0.83
CA GLU A 279 10.94 -9.65 1.90
C GLU A 279 11.44 -10.24 3.22
N THR A 280 11.99 -9.40 4.09
CA THR A 280 12.23 -9.77 5.49
C THR A 280 11.15 -9.14 6.36
N ILE A 281 10.44 -9.98 7.10
CA ILE A 281 9.53 -9.53 8.16
C ILE A 281 10.13 -9.81 9.53
N TYR A 282 9.55 -9.18 10.54
CA TYR A 282 9.99 -9.31 11.91
C TYR A 282 8.82 -9.66 12.81
N HIS A 283 9.01 -10.65 13.68
CA HIS A 283 8.17 -10.85 14.86
C HIS A 283 8.80 -10.07 16.02
N ALA A 284 8.28 -8.87 16.30
CA ALA A 284 8.73 -7.99 17.36
C ALA A 284 7.92 -8.23 18.63
N TRP A 285 8.57 -8.73 19.67
CA TRP A 285 7.94 -9.12 20.93
C TRP A 285 7.92 -7.96 21.92
N HIS A 286 6.76 -7.77 22.54
CA HIS A 286 6.54 -6.82 23.61
C HIS A 286 5.93 -7.50 24.82
N HIS A 287 6.39 -7.11 26.01
CA HIS A 287 5.85 -7.55 27.30
C HIS A 287 5.52 -6.33 28.14
N ASN A 288 4.27 -6.22 28.60
CA ASN A 288 3.75 -5.08 29.35
C ASN A 288 4.10 -3.72 28.71
N GLY A 289 4.03 -3.68 27.37
CA GLY A 289 4.31 -2.50 26.55
C GLY A 289 5.79 -2.26 26.23
N LYS A 290 6.74 -2.96 26.87
CA LYS A 290 8.18 -2.82 26.62
C LYS A 290 8.62 -3.75 25.50
N ALA A 291 9.45 -3.26 24.57
CA ALA A 291 10.07 -4.10 23.54
C ALA A 291 11.10 -5.04 24.20
N LEU A 292 11.12 -6.30 23.77
CA LEU A 292 12.03 -7.33 24.27
C LEU A 292 12.93 -7.86 23.17
N ASP A 293 12.35 -8.65 22.27
CA ASP A 293 13.09 -9.38 21.24
C ASP A 293 12.52 -9.11 19.86
N THR A 294 13.30 -9.38 18.84
CA THR A 294 12.85 -9.29 17.45
C THR A 294 13.45 -10.45 16.66
N VAL A 295 12.61 -11.21 15.98
CA VAL A 295 13.03 -12.37 15.16
C VAL A 295 12.79 -12.05 13.69
N ALA A 296 13.87 -12.05 12.90
CA ALA A 296 13.81 -11.84 11.46
C ALA A 296 13.42 -13.12 10.72
N LEU A 297 12.48 -13.03 9.76
CA LEU A 297 11.97 -14.14 8.97
C LEU A 297 11.92 -13.71 7.50
N ALA A 298 12.65 -14.43 6.65
CA ALA A 298 12.59 -14.22 5.20
C ALA A 298 11.33 -14.88 4.62
N ILE A 299 10.59 -14.13 3.81
CA ILE A 299 9.37 -14.60 3.13
C ILE A 299 9.53 -14.42 1.62
N ASN A 300 8.91 -15.31 0.86
CA ASN A 300 8.87 -15.23 -0.60
C ASN A 300 7.42 -15.27 -1.09
N GLY A 301 7.04 -14.34 -1.96
CA GLY A 301 5.68 -14.22 -2.46
C GLY A 301 5.31 -15.23 -3.54
N GLY A 302 4.02 -15.22 -3.92
CA GLY A 302 3.46 -16.06 -4.99
C GLY A 302 2.62 -17.25 -4.56
N ARG A 303 2.31 -17.40 -3.25
CA ARG A 303 1.36 -18.40 -2.75
C ARG A 303 0.07 -17.72 -2.30
N GLU A 304 -1.09 -18.15 -2.82
CA GLU A 304 -2.40 -17.57 -2.44
C GLU A 304 -2.69 -17.64 -0.94
N GLN A 305 -2.25 -18.72 -0.28
CA GLN A 305 -2.46 -18.92 1.16
C GLN A 305 -1.51 -18.04 2.01
N GLY A 306 -0.57 -17.36 1.37
CA GLY A 306 0.55 -16.67 2.02
C GLY A 306 1.75 -17.58 2.25
N TYR A 307 2.90 -16.96 2.48
CA TYR A 307 4.12 -17.61 2.90
C TYR A 307 4.03 -18.00 4.39
N ARG A 308 4.24 -19.30 4.60
CA ARG A 308 4.44 -20.04 5.84
C ARG A 308 5.56 -19.51 6.76
N ALA A 309 5.34 -18.61 7.71
CA ALA A 309 6.41 -18.13 8.60
C ALA A 309 6.13 -18.45 10.08
N TRP A 310 7.16 -18.80 10.84
CA TRP A 310 7.04 -19.01 12.28
C TRP A 310 8.31 -18.64 13.03
N SER A 311 8.17 -18.23 14.29
CA SER A 311 9.27 -18.01 15.23
C SER A 311 9.00 -18.76 16.53
N HIS A 312 10.03 -19.31 17.16
CA HIS A 312 9.95 -19.95 18.46
C HIS A 312 10.65 -19.09 19.51
N LYS A 313 9.92 -18.58 20.52
CA LYS A 313 10.51 -17.91 21.67
C LYS A 313 10.69 -18.92 22.80
N GLN A 314 11.92 -19.09 23.26
CA GLN A 314 12.26 -19.99 24.36
C GLN A 314 12.68 -19.23 25.62
N ASN A 315 13.41 -18.12 25.47
CA ASN A 315 13.91 -17.35 26.59
C ASN A 315 12.87 -16.33 27.07
N PHE A 316 12.05 -16.70 28.05
CA PHE A 316 11.11 -15.79 28.72
C PHE A 316 11.74 -15.19 29.98
N PRO A 317 11.37 -13.95 30.37
CA PRO A 317 11.86 -13.35 31.61
C PRO A 317 11.43 -14.18 32.84
N GLN A 318 12.11 -13.97 33.97
CA GLN A 318 11.82 -14.68 35.22
C GLN A 318 10.34 -14.57 35.61
N ASP A 319 9.78 -13.36 35.51
CA ASP A 319 8.33 -13.13 35.59
C ASP A 319 7.77 -12.83 34.19
N PRO A 320 7.17 -13.82 33.52
CA PRO A 320 6.52 -13.64 32.23
C PRO A 320 5.07 -13.18 32.35
N SER A 321 4.54 -12.94 33.55
CA SER A 321 3.11 -12.63 33.77
C SER A 321 2.70 -11.31 33.11
N GLY A 322 1.43 -11.22 32.69
CA GLY A 322 0.83 -10.04 32.12
C GLY A 322 0.62 -10.08 30.60
N GLU A 323 0.59 -8.90 30.00
CA GLU A 323 0.17 -8.70 28.61
C GLU A 323 1.34 -8.83 27.66
N TRP A 324 1.18 -9.67 26.64
CA TRP A 324 2.12 -9.85 25.57
C TRP A 324 1.54 -9.43 24.23
N ARG A 325 2.42 -8.88 23.39
CA ARG A 325 2.10 -8.52 22.01
C ARG A 325 3.24 -8.90 21.11
N VAL A 326 2.91 -9.53 19.99
CA VAL A 326 3.85 -9.77 18.88
C VAL A 326 3.40 -8.92 17.72
N ASP A 327 4.19 -7.91 17.37
CA ASP A 327 3.95 -7.08 16.20
C ASP A 327 4.65 -7.71 15.00
N ILE A 328 3.91 -7.88 13.90
CA ILE A 328 4.46 -8.37 12.64
C ILE A 328 4.82 -7.14 11.81
N MET A 329 6.12 -6.94 11.57
CA MET A 329 6.66 -5.71 10.98
C MET A 329 7.41 -6.01 9.68
N THR A 330 7.39 -5.06 8.74
CA THR A 330 8.32 -5.04 7.60
C THR A 330 9.66 -4.44 8.03
N ASP A 331 10.71 -4.66 7.24
CA ASP A 331 12.01 -4.00 7.41
C ASP A 331 11.92 -2.46 7.38
N GLY A 332 10.95 -1.92 6.63
CA GLY A 332 10.67 -0.48 6.60
C GLY A 332 10.06 0.08 7.90
N GLY A 333 9.74 -0.77 8.88
CA GLY A 333 9.08 -0.38 10.14
C GLY A 333 7.56 -0.25 10.02
N GLN A 334 6.95 -0.80 8.98
CA GLN A 334 5.49 -0.78 8.80
C GLN A 334 4.88 -2.03 9.43
N ARG A 335 3.77 -1.87 10.15
CA ARG A 335 3.06 -3.01 10.76
C ARG A 335 2.16 -3.70 9.73
N LEU A 336 2.24 -5.02 9.67
CA LEU A 336 1.36 -5.91 8.89
C LEU A 336 0.17 -6.42 9.72
N GLY A 337 0.40 -6.60 11.02
CA GLY A 337 -0.58 -7.11 11.96
C GLY A 337 0.02 -7.25 13.36
N LEU A 338 -0.78 -7.75 14.29
CA LEU A 338 -0.32 -8.05 15.64
C LEU A 338 -1.09 -9.23 16.23
N ILE A 339 -0.45 -9.91 17.17
CA ILE A 339 -1.03 -10.99 17.97
C ILE A 339 -0.91 -10.57 19.44
N ARG A 340 -1.97 -10.76 20.23
CA ARG A 340 -1.98 -10.49 21.67
C ARG A 340 -2.29 -11.77 22.43
N PHE A 341 -1.68 -11.92 23.59
CA PHE A 341 -1.98 -12.98 24.54
C PHE A 341 -1.61 -12.53 25.95
N THR A 342 -2.22 -13.18 26.93
CA THR A 342 -2.02 -12.90 28.35
C THR A 342 -1.44 -14.13 29.03
N VAL A 343 -0.39 -13.92 29.83
CA VAL A 343 0.22 -14.96 30.68
C VAL A 343 -0.25 -14.73 32.11
N SER A 344 -0.85 -15.74 32.74
CA SER A 344 -1.41 -15.61 34.09
C SER A 344 -1.42 -16.95 34.82
N GLU A 345 -1.31 -16.93 36.14
CA GLU A 345 -1.56 -18.10 37.00
C GLU A 345 -3.06 -18.43 37.06
N ASP A 346 -3.93 -17.43 36.91
CA ASP A 346 -5.36 -17.67 36.75
C ASP A 346 -5.65 -18.21 35.35
N VAL A 347 -6.00 -19.49 35.29
CA VAL A 347 -6.35 -20.24 34.07
C VAL A 347 -7.48 -19.57 33.29
N ASN A 348 -8.39 -18.85 33.96
CA ASN A 348 -9.50 -18.16 33.29
C ASN A 348 -9.06 -16.85 32.61
N ALA A 349 -7.98 -16.24 33.09
CA ALA A 349 -7.40 -15.03 32.52
C ALA A 349 -6.27 -15.33 31.51
N ALA A 350 -5.62 -16.49 31.63
CA ALA A 350 -4.56 -16.90 30.74
C ALA A 350 -5.08 -17.25 29.34
N THR A 351 -4.35 -16.82 28.31
CA THR A 351 -4.67 -17.22 26.93
C THR A 351 -4.33 -18.69 26.70
N VAL A 352 -5.14 -19.39 25.90
CA VAL A 352 -4.85 -20.75 25.43
C VAL A 352 -4.21 -20.68 24.04
N ALA A 353 -2.97 -21.14 23.94
CA ALA A 353 -2.28 -21.36 22.68
C ALA A 353 -2.64 -22.74 22.14
N ASP A 354 -3.66 -22.83 21.30
CA ASP A 354 -4.30 -24.07 20.84
C ASP A 354 -3.85 -24.53 19.44
N GLY A 355 -2.88 -23.83 18.84
CA GLY A 355 -2.43 -24.09 17.48
C GLY A 355 -3.49 -23.88 16.40
N THR A 356 -4.66 -23.35 16.73
CA THR A 356 -5.70 -23.09 15.74
C THR A 356 -5.29 -21.94 14.83
N VAL A 357 -5.26 -22.21 13.53
CA VAL A 357 -4.94 -21.19 12.52
C VAL A 357 -6.16 -20.31 12.32
N ARG A 358 -6.10 -19.10 12.85
CA ARG A 358 -7.18 -18.11 12.75
C ARG A 358 -6.93 -17.21 11.56
N ALA A 359 -7.96 -17.00 10.75
CA ALA A 359 -7.89 -16.09 9.62
C ALA A 359 -7.69 -14.64 10.11
N SER A 360 -6.92 -13.85 9.36
CA SER A 360 -6.62 -12.45 9.65
C SER A 360 -6.92 -11.56 8.43
N GLY A 361 -7.14 -10.27 8.68
CA GLY A 361 -7.46 -9.29 7.64
C GLY A 361 -8.65 -9.72 6.77
N LEU A 362 -8.47 -9.67 5.44
CA LEU A 362 -9.50 -10.09 4.47
C LEU A 362 -9.92 -11.55 4.59
N SER A 363 -9.02 -12.45 5.01
CA SER A 363 -9.35 -13.86 5.13
C SER A 363 -10.39 -14.11 6.23
N ALA A 364 -10.46 -13.24 7.24
CA ALA A 364 -11.48 -13.31 8.29
C ALA A 364 -12.89 -12.99 7.77
N LEU A 365 -13.02 -12.20 6.69
CA LEU A 365 -14.31 -11.87 6.07
C LEU A 365 -14.92 -13.04 5.28
N ASN A 366 -14.19 -14.15 5.14
CA ASN A 366 -14.60 -15.39 4.46
C ASN A 366 -15.26 -15.15 3.08
N LEU A 367 -14.72 -14.22 2.29
CA LEU A 367 -15.27 -13.81 0.99
C LEU A 367 -15.29 -14.94 -0.05
N ARG A 368 -14.54 -16.03 0.19
CA ARG A 368 -14.52 -17.22 -0.67
C ARG A 368 -15.89 -17.89 -0.80
N ARG A 369 -16.79 -17.73 0.17
CA ARG A 369 -18.17 -18.24 0.10
C ARG A 369 -19.00 -17.65 -1.04
N PHE A 370 -18.60 -16.49 -1.56
CA PHE A 370 -19.30 -15.79 -2.64
C PHE A 370 -18.72 -16.08 -4.03
N ILE A 371 -17.67 -16.91 -4.13
CA ILE A 371 -17.10 -17.37 -5.39
C ILE A 371 -17.68 -18.77 -5.66
N PRO A 372 -18.58 -18.94 -6.66
CA PRO A 372 -19.09 -20.25 -7.03
C PRO A 372 -17.93 -21.15 -7.48
N GLY A 373 -17.76 -22.33 -6.86
CA GLY A 373 -16.86 -23.38 -7.34
C GLY A 373 -15.74 -23.87 -6.41
N ASN A 374 -15.52 -23.30 -5.22
CA ASN A 374 -14.47 -23.75 -4.29
C ASN A 374 -14.97 -24.25 -2.92
N GLY A 375 -16.21 -24.73 -2.87
CA GLY A 375 -16.86 -25.21 -1.63
C GLY A 375 -16.64 -26.69 -1.30
N ALA A 376 -15.77 -27.41 -2.01
CA ALA A 376 -15.52 -28.83 -1.75
C ALA A 376 -14.02 -29.09 -1.68
N THR A 377 -13.50 -29.25 -0.44
CA THR A 377 -12.38 -30.11 -0.02
C THR A 377 -11.73 -29.56 1.26
N GLN A 378 -12.44 -29.65 2.39
CA GLN A 378 -11.88 -29.83 3.74
C GLN A 378 -13.05 -29.85 4.73
N ASN A 379 -13.72 -31.00 4.83
CA ASN A 379 -14.48 -31.40 6.04
C ASN A 379 -14.92 -32.88 6.05
N ASP A 380 -14.78 -33.65 4.97
CA ASP A 380 -15.23 -35.06 4.94
C ASP A 380 -14.10 -36.11 4.88
N ALA A 381 -13.01 -35.92 5.63
CA ALA A 381 -11.96 -36.94 5.74
C ALA A 381 -11.66 -37.35 7.19
N ASN A 382 -12.67 -37.33 8.05
CA ASN A 382 -12.59 -37.90 9.40
C ASN A 382 -13.97 -38.43 9.82
N GLN A 383 -14.49 -39.40 9.06
CA GLN A 383 -15.59 -40.27 9.47
C GLN A 383 -15.72 -41.44 8.48
N THR A 384 -14.71 -42.32 8.44
CA THR A 384 -14.82 -43.76 8.10
C THR A 384 -13.43 -44.39 8.08
N GLU A 385 -13.00 -44.89 9.24
CA GLU A 385 -12.60 -46.28 9.52
C GLU A 385 -12.07 -46.40 10.94
#